data_AF-A0A7W1KC79-F1
#
_entry.id   AF-A0A7W1KC79-F1
#
_cell.length_a   1.000
_cell.length_b   1.000
_cell.length_c   1.000
_cell.angle_alpha   90.00
_cell.angle_beta   90.00
_cell.angle_gamma   90.00
#
_symmetry.space_group_name_H-M   'P 1'
#
loop_
_entity.id
_entity.type
_entity.pdbx_description
1 polymer ?
#
loop_
_entity_poly.entity_id
_entity_poly.type
_entity_poly.pdbx_seq_one_letter_code
_entity_poly.pdbx_strand_id
1 'polypeptide(L)'
;MMITADGEGADRHERREAMMSRLVELRERKALTTEQVRQAAVVMGVTERTAWRWVAAGGYAPPESRGYVLTDRARELFFATAGNVAAVHRMLSAASPPAPTVSTLRRAVLRDLSPAERAFARAGVEGARSHSVYLRRESDHRRGGLRR
;
A
#
# COMPACT_ATOMS: atom_id res chain seq x y z
N MET A 1 -3.64 -21.87 14.77
CA MET A 1 -4.24 -22.06 13.43
C MET A 1 -4.75 -20.69 12.97
N MET A 2 -3.98 -19.96 12.16
CA MET A 2 -4.35 -18.63 11.62
C MET A 2 -4.32 -18.74 10.10
N ILE A 3 -5.49 -18.64 9.47
CA ILE A 3 -5.69 -18.75 8.02
C ILE A 3 -5.78 -17.33 7.44
N THR A 4 -4.79 -17.00 6.61
CA THR A 4 -4.77 -16.08 5.45
C THR A 4 -5.82 -14.95 5.36
N ALA A 5 -5.42 -13.72 5.66
CA ALA A 5 -6.13 -12.50 5.22
C ALA A 5 -5.60 -11.92 3.89
N ASP A 6 -4.44 -12.41 3.42
CA ASP A 6 -3.81 -11.92 2.18
C ASP A 6 -4.41 -12.54 0.89
N GLY A 7 -5.07 -13.70 1.00
CA GLY A 7 -5.68 -14.40 -0.15
C GLY A 7 -6.97 -13.75 -0.67
N GLU A 8 -7.83 -13.23 0.20
CA GLU A 8 -9.13 -12.67 -0.19
C GLU A 8 -8.98 -11.38 -1.03
N GLY A 9 -7.89 -10.63 -0.79
CA GLY A 9 -7.54 -9.46 -1.58
C GLY A 9 -7.12 -9.85 -3.00
N ALA A 10 -6.17 -10.79 -3.12
CA ALA A 10 -5.72 -11.32 -4.41
C ALA A 10 -6.91 -11.89 -5.21
N ASP A 11 -7.74 -12.74 -4.59
CA ASP A 11 -8.92 -13.32 -5.24
C ASP A 11 -9.93 -12.25 -5.72
N ARG A 12 -10.02 -11.11 -5.04
CA ARG A 12 -10.90 -10.00 -5.44
C ARG A 12 -10.34 -9.23 -6.62
N HIS A 13 -9.02 -9.02 -6.65
CA HIS A 13 -8.34 -8.41 -7.79
C HIS A 13 -8.44 -9.29 -9.04
N GLU A 14 -8.21 -10.60 -8.90
CA GLU A 14 -8.34 -11.58 -9.98
C GLU A 14 -9.76 -11.65 -10.55
N ARG A 15 -10.79 -11.71 -9.70
CA ARG A 15 -12.20 -11.69 -10.17
C ARG A 15 -12.55 -10.40 -10.91
N ARG A 16 -12.04 -9.26 -10.45
CA ARG A 16 -12.24 -7.95 -11.11
C ARG A 16 -11.51 -7.89 -12.44
N GLU A 17 -10.29 -8.42 -12.51
CA GLU A 17 -9.51 -8.51 -13.74
C GLU A 17 -10.22 -9.36 -14.79
N ALA A 18 -10.66 -10.57 -14.44
CA ALA A 18 -11.39 -11.45 -15.34
C ALA A 18 -12.70 -10.81 -15.87
N MET A 19 -13.45 -10.15 -14.99
CA MET A 19 -14.68 -9.42 -15.38
C MET A 19 -14.37 -8.27 -16.34
N MET A 20 -13.33 -7.49 -16.08
CA MET A 20 -12.93 -6.37 -16.94
C MET A 20 -12.43 -6.85 -18.31
N SER A 21 -11.66 -7.94 -18.37
CA SER A 21 -11.24 -8.55 -19.63
C SER A 21 -12.43 -8.93 -20.50
N ARG A 22 -13.51 -9.46 -19.89
CA ARG A 22 -14.75 -9.77 -20.61
C ARG A 22 -15.44 -8.51 -21.15
N LEU A 23 -15.49 -7.42 -20.40
CA LEU A 23 -16.09 -6.15 -20.87
C LEU A 23 -15.28 -5.51 -22.00
N VAL A 24 -13.95 -5.59 -21.94
CA VAL A 24 -13.05 -5.10 -23.00
C VAL A 24 -13.24 -5.91 -24.27
N GLU A 25 -13.31 -7.24 -24.17
CA GLU A 25 -13.61 -8.11 -25.31
C GLU A 25 -14.97 -7.78 -25.95
N LEU A 26 -16.01 -7.50 -25.14
CA LEU A 26 -17.31 -7.06 -25.66
C LEU A 26 -17.23 -5.70 -26.34
N ARG A 27 -16.40 -4.78 -25.85
CA ARG A 27 -16.16 -3.47 -26.48
C ARG A 27 -15.49 -3.63 -27.83
N GLU A 28 -14.47 -4.46 -27.94
CA GLU A 28 -13.76 -4.75 -29.19
C GLU A 28 -14.71 -5.32 -30.25
N ARG A 29 -15.63 -6.19 -29.84
CA ARG A 29 -16.69 -6.76 -30.68
C ARG A 29 -17.85 -5.79 -30.96
N LYS A 30 -17.80 -4.55 -30.46
CA LYS A 30 -18.88 -3.55 -30.53
C LYS A 30 -20.24 -4.04 -29.97
N ALA A 31 -20.20 -4.95 -29.00
CA ALA A 31 -21.36 -5.59 -28.39
C ALA A 31 -21.56 -5.19 -26.91
N LEU A 32 -20.78 -4.23 -26.41
CA LEU A 32 -20.86 -3.76 -25.03
C LEU A 32 -22.07 -2.84 -24.82
N THR A 33 -22.93 -3.18 -23.87
CA THR A 33 -24.06 -2.35 -23.47
C THR A 33 -23.83 -1.65 -22.12
N THR A 34 -24.51 -0.53 -21.90
CA THR A 34 -24.47 0.19 -20.62
C THR A 34 -24.96 -0.68 -19.46
N GLU A 35 -25.99 -1.49 -19.68
CA GLU A 35 -26.52 -2.39 -18.64
C GLU A 35 -25.50 -3.45 -18.22
N GLN A 36 -24.72 -4.00 -19.15
CA GLN A 36 -23.64 -4.95 -18.84
C GLN A 36 -22.55 -4.30 -17.97
N VAL A 37 -22.17 -3.05 -18.28
CA VAL A 37 -21.19 -2.30 -17.47
C VAL A 37 -21.74 -2.00 -16.08
N ARG A 38 -23.03 -1.63 -15.98
CA ARG A 38 -23.70 -1.37 -14.70
C ARG A 38 -23.77 -2.62 -13.82
N GLN A 39 -24.19 -3.76 -14.37
CA GLN A 39 -24.25 -5.04 -13.64
C GLN A 39 -22.86 -5.47 -13.16
N ALA A 40 -21.86 -5.38 -14.03
CA ALA A 40 -20.48 -5.70 -13.66
C ALA A 40 -19.96 -4.76 -12.55
N ALA A 41 -20.29 -3.46 -12.60
CA ALA A 41 -19.92 -2.51 -11.55
C ALA A 41 -20.51 -2.87 -10.19
N VAL A 42 -21.77 -3.32 -10.14
CA VAL A 42 -22.42 -3.81 -8.92
C VAL A 42 -21.69 -5.04 -8.37
N VAL A 43 -21.42 -6.04 -9.21
CA VAL A 43 -20.69 -7.27 -8.80
C VAL A 43 -19.29 -6.96 -8.29
N MET A 44 -18.59 -6.03 -8.94
CA MET A 44 -17.25 -5.61 -8.54
C MET A 44 -17.24 -4.65 -7.33
N GLY A 45 -18.39 -4.10 -6.95
CA GLY A 45 -18.51 -3.10 -5.88
C GLY A 45 -17.84 -1.76 -6.22
N VAL A 46 -17.94 -1.31 -7.49
CA VAL A 46 -17.41 -0.01 -7.96
C VAL A 46 -18.51 0.83 -8.59
N THR A 47 -18.24 2.11 -8.84
CA THR A 47 -19.20 2.96 -9.57
C THR A 47 -19.18 2.62 -11.06
N GLU A 48 -20.31 2.85 -11.75
CA GLU A 48 -20.39 2.69 -13.20
C GLU A 48 -19.35 3.56 -13.93
N ARG A 49 -19.13 4.80 -13.47
CA ARG A 49 -18.08 5.69 -13.99
C ARG A 49 -16.67 5.07 -13.88
N THR A 50 -16.38 4.37 -12.79
CA THR A 50 -15.11 3.66 -12.59
C THR A 50 -14.97 2.49 -13.57
N ALA A 51 -16.03 1.70 -13.76
CA ALA A 51 -16.04 0.60 -14.71
C ALA A 51 -15.83 1.11 -16.15
N TRP A 52 -16.54 2.16 -16.56
CA TRP A 52 -16.33 2.81 -17.86
C TRP A 52 -14.91 3.35 -18.04
N ARG A 53 -14.33 3.96 -17.01
CA ARG A 53 -12.94 4.44 -17.05
C ARG A 53 -11.96 3.28 -17.32
N TRP A 54 -12.16 2.13 -16.68
CA TRP A 54 -11.33 0.94 -16.90
C TRP A 54 -11.54 0.31 -18.28
N VAL A 55 -12.79 0.23 -18.75
CA VAL A 55 -13.10 -0.21 -20.12
C VAL A 55 -12.43 0.70 -21.15
N ALA A 56 -12.48 2.03 -20.93
CA ALA A 56 -11.83 3.02 -21.80
C ALA A 56 -10.30 2.84 -21.84
N ALA A 57 -9.70 2.54 -20.68
CA ALA A 57 -8.28 2.24 -20.51
C ALA A 57 -7.86 0.86 -21.02
N GLY A 58 -8.80 0.01 -21.45
CA GLY A 58 -8.52 -1.31 -22.01
C GLY A 58 -8.34 -2.43 -20.98
N GLY A 59 -8.75 -2.23 -19.73
CA GLY A 59 -8.67 -3.30 -18.72
C GLY A 59 -8.77 -2.82 -17.28
N TYR A 60 -8.67 -3.78 -16.36
CA TYR A 60 -8.64 -3.50 -14.93
C TYR A 60 -7.38 -2.68 -14.58
N ALA A 61 -7.57 -1.43 -14.19
CA ALA A 61 -6.50 -0.56 -13.69
C ALA A 61 -6.75 -0.28 -12.21
N PRO A 62 -6.43 -1.22 -11.30
CA PRO A 62 -6.53 -0.93 -9.87
C PRO A 62 -5.69 0.32 -9.57
N PRO A 63 -6.15 1.21 -8.67
CA PRO A 63 -5.25 2.21 -8.14
C PRO A 63 -4.05 1.47 -7.57
N GLU A 64 -2.86 1.80 -8.06
CA GLU A 64 -1.64 1.20 -7.57
C GLU A 64 -1.61 1.39 -6.06
N SER A 65 -1.69 0.30 -5.29
CA SER A 65 -1.46 0.36 -3.85
C SER A 65 0.05 0.57 -3.63
N ARG A 66 0.59 1.71 -4.05
CA ARG A 66 1.88 2.18 -3.60
C ARG A 66 1.69 2.58 -2.14
N GLY A 67 1.71 1.59 -1.26
CA GLY A 67 1.75 1.86 0.17
C GLY A 67 2.91 2.82 0.41
N TYR A 68 2.65 3.93 1.09
CA TYR A 68 3.66 4.95 1.38
C TYR A 68 4.94 4.27 1.89
N VAL A 69 6.05 4.48 1.19
CA VAL A 69 7.37 4.03 1.62
C VAL A 69 7.88 5.05 2.62
N LEU A 70 8.35 4.60 3.77
CA LEU A 70 8.92 5.50 4.78
C LEU A 70 10.12 6.22 4.17
N THR A 71 9.99 7.53 3.93
CA THR A 71 11.07 8.34 3.38
C THR A 71 12.18 8.52 4.40
N ASP A 72 13.40 8.80 3.95
CA ASP A 72 14.53 9.07 4.85
C ASP A 72 14.22 10.22 5.82
N ARG A 73 13.56 11.27 5.31
CA ARG A 73 13.11 12.38 6.15
C ARG A 73 12.11 11.95 7.22
N ALA A 74 11.15 11.08 6.90
CA ALA A 74 10.21 10.55 7.89
C ALA A 74 10.91 9.64 8.91
N ARG A 75 11.93 8.89 8.48
CA ARG A 75 12.76 8.04 9.36
C ARG A 75 13.60 8.88 10.32
N GLU A 76 14.25 9.95 9.85
CA GLU A 76 14.97 10.91 10.70
C GLU A 76 14.06 11.53 11.77
N LEU A 77 12.89 12.04 11.34
CA LEU A 77 11.91 12.63 12.25
C LEU A 77 11.39 11.62 13.26
N PHE A 78 11.23 10.35 12.85
CA PHE A 78 10.80 9.29 13.75
C PHE A 78 11.81 9.07 14.89
N PHE A 79 13.12 9.06 14.61
CA PHE A 79 14.14 8.97 15.65
C PHE A 79 14.25 10.26 16.47
N ALA A 80 14.18 11.44 15.84
CA ALA A 80 14.25 12.72 16.53
C ALA A 80 13.06 12.96 17.49
N THR A 81 11.92 12.31 17.26
CA THR A 81 10.70 12.45 18.07
C THR A 81 10.47 11.26 19.00
N ALA A 82 11.51 10.49 19.28
CA ALA A 82 11.48 9.29 20.11
C ALA A 82 10.40 8.25 19.70
N GLY A 83 10.13 8.14 18.40
CA GLY A 83 9.14 7.24 17.83
C GLY A 83 7.70 7.76 17.81
N ASN A 84 7.47 9.07 18.06
CA ASN A 84 6.14 9.66 18.06
C ASN A 84 5.64 9.97 16.63
N VAL A 85 4.87 9.04 16.06
CA VAL A 85 4.31 9.16 14.69
C VAL A 85 3.41 10.40 14.52
N ALA A 86 2.69 10.82 15.56
CA ALA A 86 1.86 12.03 15.49
C ALA A 86 2.71 13.30 15.40
N ALA A 87 3.84 13.34 16.11
CA ALA A 87 4.81 14.43 15.99
C ALA A 87 5.45 14.46 14.59
N VAL A 88 5.83 13.29 14.05
CA VAL A 88 6.34 13.17 12.66
C VAL A 88 5.33 13.73 11.66
N HIS A 89 4.05 13.35 11.77
CA HIS A 89 3.00 13.89 10.91
C HIS A 89 2.90 15.41 11.00
N ARG A 90 2.87 15.99 12.21
CA ARG A 90 2.80 17.46 12.38
C ARG A 90 3.99 18.15 11.71
N MET A 91 5.19 17.62 11.86
CA MET A 91 6.40 18.18 11.27
C MET A 91 6.42 18.05 9.74
N LEU A 92 5.98 16.91 9.18
CA LEU A 92 5.86 16.71 7.73
C LEU A 92 4.79 17.63 7.13
N SER A 93 3.62 17.70 7.76
CA SER A 93 2.50 18.55 7.30
C SER A 93 2.84 20.04 7.36
N ALA A 94 3.63 20.47 8.35
CA ALA A 94 4.11 21.85 8.45
C ALA A 94 5.18 22.19 7.40
N ALA A 95 6.02 21.21 7.02
CA ALA A 95 7.10 21.43 6.08
C ALA A 95 6.64 21.39 4.61
N SER A 96 5.76 20.44 4.24
CA SER A 96 5.31 20.31 2.85
C SER A 96 3.99 19.52 2.73
N PRO A 97 2.87 20.21 2.44
CA PRO A 97 1.64 19.57 1.99
C PRO A 97 1.72 19.14 0.51
N PRO A 98 1.13 17.99 0.12
CA PRO A 98 0.34 17.07 0.94
C PRO A 98 1.20 16.04 1.68
N ALA A 99 1.03 15.95 3.00
CA ALA A 99 1.71 14.98 3.85
C ALA A 99 0.88 13.69 4.02
N PRO A 100 1.53 12.53 4.22
CA PRO A 100 0.84 11.27 4.48
C PRO A 100 0.09 11.32 5.83
N THR A 101 -1.08 10.70 5.89
CA THR A 101 -1.85 10.62 7.15
C THR A 101 -1.11 9.83 8.23
N VAL A 102 -1.45 10.07 9.50
CA VAL A 102 -0.88 9.35 10.66
C VAL A 102 -1.02 7.83 10.50
N SER A 103 -2.17 7.33 10.04
CA SER A 103 -2.41 5.90 9.81
C SER A 103 -1.51 5.31 8.72
N THR A 104 -1.23 6.09 7.67
CA THR A 104 -0.31 5.69 6.61
C THR A 104 1.13 5.64 7.11
N LEU A 105 1.57 6.64 7.87
CA LEU A 105 2.89 6.64 8.52
C LEU A 105 3.04 5.47 9.50
N ARG A 106 2.02 5.19 10.32
CA ARG A 106 2.05 4.07 11.27
C ARG A 106 2.22 2.73 10.56
N ARG A 107 1.51 2.51 9.44
CA ARG A 107 1.66 1.30 8.63
C ARG A 107 3.05 1.19 8.01
N ALA A 108 3.57 2.29 7.47
CA ALA A 108 4.91 2.31 6.90
C ALA A 108 6.00 2.04 7.95
N VAL A 109 5.91 2.62 9.15
CA VAL A 109 6.81 2.34 10.28
C VAL A 109 6.80 0.87 10.69
N LEU A 110 5.62 0.25 10.77
CA LEU A 110 5.51 -1.16 11.14
C LEU A 110 6.11 -2.11 10.10
N ARG A 111 6.00 -1.74 8.82
CA ARG A 111 6.51 -2.50 7.69
C ARG A 111 8.02 -2.30 7.45
N ASP A 112 8.49 -1.05 7.55
CA ASP A 112 9.83 -0.63 7.09
C ASP A 112 10.88 -0.51 8.21
N LEU A 113 10.46 -0.54 9.48
CA LEU A 113 11.37 -0.56 10.64
C LEU A 113 11.18 -1.84 11.43
N SER A 114 12.28 -2.48 11.82
CA SER A 114 12.29 -3.63 12.71
C SER A 114 11.80 -3.28 14.12
N PRO A 115 11.35 -4.27 14.92
CA PRO A 115 11.03 -4.05 16.33
C PRO A 115 12.18 -3.40 17.12
N ALA A 116 13.43 -3.78 16.83
CA ALA A 116 14.62 -3.23 17.48
C ALA A 116 14.83 -1.74 17.15
N GLU A 117 14.69 -1.34 15.89
CA GLU A 117 14.78 0.08 15.49
C GLU A 117 13.68 0.93 16.13
N ARG A 118 12.46 0.39 16.25
CA ARG A 118 11.36 1.10 16.92
C ARG A 118 11.58 1.22 18.43
N ALA A 119 12.17 0.20 19.05
CA ALA A 119 12.53 0.24 20.47
C ALA A 119 13.70 1.20 20.73
N PHE A 120 14.69 1.22 19.83
CA PHE A 120 15.79 2.19 19.85
C PHE A 120 15.26 3.62 19.80
N ALA A 121 14.30 3.90 18.91
CA ALA A 121 13.68 5.23 18.85
C ALA A 121 13.08 5.66 20.19
N ARG A 122 12.51 4.74 20.97
CA ARG A 122 11.84 5.07 22.25
C ARG A 122 12.80 5.18 23.44
N ALA A 123 13.81 4.33 23.50
CA ALA A 123 14.61 4.12 24.72
C ALA A 123 16.13 4.21 24.48
N GLY A 124 16.57 4.67 23.31
CA GLY A 124 17.98 4.76 22.97
C GLY A 124 18.67 3.40 22.90
N VAL A 125 20.00 3.37 23.11
CA VAL A 125 20.86 2.18 22.97
C VAL A 125 20.38 1.00 23.83
N GLU A 126 19.81 1.26 25.00
CA GLU A 126 19.35 0.22 25.93
C GLU A 126 18.08 -0.49 25.43
N GLY A 127 17.20 0.26 24.73
CA GLY A 127 16.08 -0.32 24.00
C GLY A 127 16.50 -1.17 22.79
N ALA A 128 17.58 -0.79 22.10
CA ALA A 128 18.13 -1.60 21.01
C ALA A 128 18.71 -2.93 21.50
N ARG A 129 19.44 -2.93 22.63
CA ARG A 129 20.08 -4.13 23.20
C ARG A 129 19.07 -5.18 23.66
N SER A 130 17.94 -4.75 24.22
CA SER A 130 16.86 -5.65 24.65
C SER A 130 16.20 -6.41 23.48
N HIS A 131 16.32 -5.89 22.26
CA HIS A 131 15.69 -6.46 21.06
C HIS A 131 16.68 -6.94 19.98
N SER A 132 17.99 -6.68 20.13
CA SER A 132 19.03 -7.12 19.19
C SER A 132 19.37 -8.61 19.32
N VAL A 133 19.02 -9.25 20.45
CA VAL A 133 19.33 -10.65 20.74
C VAL A 133 18.62 -11.63 19.78
N TYR A 134 17.62 -11.19 19.00
CA TYR A 134 16.89 -12.04 18.05
C TYR A 134 17.21 -11.85 16.56
N LEU A 135 18.20 -11.03 16.18
CA LEU A 135 18.43 -10.68 14.76
C LEU A 135 19.73 -11.24 14.16
N ARG A 136 20.09 -12.49 14.48
CA ARG A 136 20.81 -13.33 13.51
C ARG A 136 19.79 -13.99 12.58
N ARG A 137 19.12 -13.19 11.73
CA ARG A 137 18.37 -13.70 10.59
C ARG A 137 18.16 -12.61 9.53
N GLU A 138 19.04 -12.66 8.54
CA GLU A 138 18.83 -12.38 7.12
C GLU A 138 17.72 -11.37 6.74
N SER A 139 18.16 -10.21 6.26
CA SER A 139 17.37 -9.37 5.35
C SER A 139 18.17 -9.19 4.05
N ASP A 140 18.43 -10.29 3.36
CA ASP A 140 18.38 -10.21 1.90
C ASP A 140 16.89 -10.18 1.55
N HIS A 141 16.44 -9.19 0.78
CA HIS A 141 15.28 -9.24 -0.13
C HIS A 141 15.24 -7.93 -0.94
N ARG A 142 15.78 -8.04 -2.17
CA ARG A 142 15.29 -7.40 -3.41
C ARG A 142 15.38 -5.86 -3.50
N ARG A 143 16.60 -5.34 -3.69
CA ARG A 143 16.83 -4.04 -4.37
C ARG A 143 16.78 -4.24 -5.89
N GLY A 144 15.59 -4.14 -6.48
CA GLY A 144 15.40 -4.12 -7.92
C GLY A 144 15.38 -2.71 -8.49
N GLY A 145 16.44 -2.34 -9.23
CA GLY A 145 16.34 -1.50 -10.43
C GLY A 145 16.51 0.02 -10.28
N LEU A 146 17.76 0.48 -10.25
CA LEU A 146 18.12 1.79 -10.81
C LEU A 146 18.57 1.55 -12.25
N ARG A 147 17.71 1.87 -13.22
CA ARG A 147 18.13 2.04 -14.62
C ARG A 147 18.73 3.44 -14.78
N ARG A 148 19.93 3.49 -15.35
CA ARG A 148 20.44 4.67 -16.06
C ARG A 148 19.98 4.59 -17.52
#